data_AF-A0A2R6HC53-F1
#
_entry.id   AF-A0A2R6HC53-F1
#
_cell.length_a   1.000
_cell.length_b   1.000
_cell.length_c   1.000
_cell.angle_alpha   90.00
_cell.angle_beta   90.00
_cell.angle_gamma   90.00
#
_symmetry.space_group_name_H-M   'P 1'
#
loop_
_entity.id
_entity.type
_entity.pdbx_description
1 polymer ?
#
loop_
_entity_poly.entity_id
_entity_poly.type
_entity_poly.pdbx_seq_one_letter_code
_entity_poly.pdbx_strand_id
1 'polypeptide(L)'
;MGSGPTRSSSGRDTSGRAPAPAGLTRRAFLGAAALGIGATTTPASATAAVPERSRGAGTRPASVDPFAVPGRPSRAAHRALAAVERRAQRTPAPAFERAVDAVEYLDLGPGTTLDAALARAAAAGELDGTRLDFPPGTYRIAGGVSISPAGAFGIVAPRATFRLDAGLRPELRFHGLSYGLFAGLTIDQRARNAAASVVIESEGHADVGGLTYRGPVEALDAESGGALLRPIAATPAASVRVDGLRAVGGTNAGSHAWAGSGPPPAGHVVGGVPGVFVGRSSTGTVQLVDATLRGWENGCYVARTDGAVQVIGGRFVNNNNTAVRISGERSFCDGATIVLDATRWPEDRPGEFRIGEIQGVSAVRSETGGLNKAGARLRNLDVRAYAMERSPGLLVYRGSAGRGRIERCRLRNDLDGAPAIRVDPPGSDPYSSYSGEQGVSMERIEVAGSMGGTPAVLGSEARSGSVLRDSCIRIPDAGPAAVENVATENVGYGDCTASQLLDEPIGRPGEIPAIRNRTVRPPVDPGSFADTADGFALVLALGASVATAMGLGMPRLLERFGLD
;
A
#
# COMPACT_ATOMS: atom_id res chain seq x y z
N MET A 1 0.14 -52.78 -55.99
CA MET A 1 1.33 -52.71 -56.87
C MET A 1 0.98 -51.76 -58.00
N GLY A 2 1.56 -50.56 -58.01
CA GLY A 2 1.21 -49.51 -58.96
C GLY A 2 2.23 -48.38 -58.84
N SER A 3 3.06 -48.30 -59.87
CA SER A 3 4.16 -47.38 -60.17
C SER A 3 3.85 -45.90 -59.91
N GLY A 4 4.78 -45.21 -59.24
CA GLY A 4 4.69 -43.78 -58.93
C GLY A 4 5.08 -42.84 -60.08
N PRO A 5 5.05 -41.51 -59.83
CA PRO A 5 5.72 -40.54 -60.68
C PRO A 5 6.72 -39.63 -59.93
N THR A 6 7.90 -39.54 -60.55
CA THR A 6 8.71 -38.34 -60.86
C THR A 6 8.85 -37.19 -59.86
N ARG A 7 10.10 -37.02 -59.40
CA ARG A 7 10.66 -35.83 -58.75
C ARG A 7 10.67 -34.63 -59.72
N SER A 8 10.16 -33.48 -59.28
CA SER A 8 10.52 -32.17 -59.85
C SER A 8 11.46 -31.43 -58.89
N SER A 9 12.57 -30.96 -59.45
CA SER A 9 13.52 -30.05 -58.81
C SER A 9 13.04 -28.62 -59.02
N SER A 10 12.77 -27.88 -57.93
CA SER A 10 12.65 -26.42 -57.98
C SER A 10 13.57 -25.79 -56.93
N GLY A 11 14.26 -24.74 -57.39
CA GLY A 11 15.43 -24.13 -56.78
C GLY A 11 15.20 -23.57 -55.39
N ARG A 12 16.26 -23.69 -54.58
CA ARG A 12 16.38 -23.11 -53.25
C ARG A 12 16.96 -21.71 -53.42
N ASP A 13 16.08 -20.71 -53.43
CA ASP A 13 16.45 -19.30 -53.39
C ASP A 13 16.89 -18.94 -51.96
N THR A 14 18.12 -18.46 -51.81
CA THR A 14 18.73 -18.12 -50.52
C THR A 14 18.90 -16.61 -50.42
N SER A 15 17.83 -15.91 -50.08
CA SER A 15 17.92 -14.52 -49.65
C SER A 15 18.16 -14.45 -48.14
N GLY A 16 19.35 -14.00 -47.77
CA GLY A 16 19.76 -13.77 -46.40
C GLY A 16 18.90 -12.68 -45.75
N ARG A 17 18.13 -13.07 -44.72
CA ARG A 17 17.42 -12.14 -43.84
C ARG A 17 18.33 -11.84 -42.65
N ALA A 18 18.70 -10.56 -42.49
CA ALA A 18 19.46 -10.08 -41.33
C ALA A 18 18.71 -10.38 -40.02
N PRO A 19 19.43 -10.71 -38.92
CA PRO A 19 18.80 -10.95 -37.63
C PRO A 19 18.19 -9.66 -37.08
N ALA A 20 16.92 -9.73 -36.68
CA ALA A 20 16.26 -8.68 -35.91
C ALA A 20 17.00 -8.43 -34.59
N PRO A 21 17.07 -7.18 -34.09
CA PRO A 21 17.73 -6.87 -32.84
C PRO A 21 17.03 -7.60 -31.67
N ALA A 22 17.84 -8.24 -30.83
CA ALA A 22 17.38 -8.99 -29.68
C ALA A 22 16.61 -8.08 -28.71
N GLY A 23 15.29 -8.22 -28.69
CA GLY A 23 14.43 -7.62 -27.67
C GLY A 23 14.80 -8.17 -26.29
N LEU A 24 15.07 -7.26 -25.36
CA LEU A 24 15.27 -7.59 -23.95
C LEU A 24 14.03 -8.30 -23.40
N THR A 25 14.20 -9.56 -22.98
CA THR A 25 13.10 -10.36 -22.42
C THR A 25 12.81 -9.95 -20.97
N ARG A 26 11.54 -10.09 -20.56
CA ARG A 26 10.99 -9.78 -19.22
C ARG A 26 11.79 -10.35 -18.03
N ARG A 27 12.58 -11.42 -18.23
CA ARG A 27 13.47 -12.00 -17.21
C ARG A 27 14.74 -11.19 -16.95
N ALA A 28 15.26 -10.47 -17.95
CA ALA A 28 16.46 -9.64 -17.79
C ALA A 28 16.17 -8.40 -16.93
N PHE A 29 14.94 -7.87 -16.98
CA PHE A 29 14.54 -6.68 -16.22
C PHE A 29 14.33 -6.95 -14.73
N LEU A 30 13.79 -8.11 -14.36
CA LEU A 30 13.59 -8.48 -12.95
C LEU A 30 14.89 -8.90 -12.23
N GLY A 31 15.95 -9.28 -12.96
CA GLY A 31 17.25 -9.62 -12.37
C GLY A 31 18.13 -8.41 -12.03
N ALA A 32 17.91 -7.26 -12.68
CA ALA A 32 18.78 -6.08 -12.53
C ALA A 32 18.44 -5.19 -11.33
N ALA A 33 17.29 -5.38 -10.67
CA ALA A 33 16.89 -4.60 -9.50
C ALA A 33 17.45 -5.12 -8.16
N ALA A 34 18.19 -6.25 -8.16
CA ALA A 34 18.64 -6.93 -6.94
C ALA A 34 20.16 -6.90 -6.70
N LEU A 35 20.97 -6.23 -7.54
CA LEU A 35 22.43 -6.26 -7.42
C LEU A 35 23.06 -4.87 -7.46
N GLY A 36 23.61 -4.47 -6.31
CA GLY A 36 24.63 -3.43 -6.17
C GLY A 36 24.57 -2.75 -4.79
N ILE A 37 25.64 -2.57 -4.02
CA ILE A 37 27.09 -2.74 -4.21
C ILE A 37 27.72 -2.83 -2.80
N GLY A 38 28.77 -3.64 -2.62
CA GLY A 38 29.64 -3.54 -1.45
C GLY A 38 30.62 -4.69 -1.20
N ALA A 39 31.35 -5.17 -2.22
CA ALA A 39 32.46 -6.10 -2.04
C ALA A 39 33.76 -5.45 -2.51
N THR A 40 34.64 -5.10 -1.57
CA THR A 40 36.04 -4.76 -1.83
C THR A 40 36.89 -6.01 -1.65
N THR A 41 37.56 -6.42 -2.71
CA THR A 41 38.55 -7.49 -2.73
C THR A 41 39.93 -6.95 -2.35
N THR A 42 40.67 -7.70 -1.54
CA THR A 42 42.14 -7.67 -1.46
C THR A 42 42.64 -9.12 -1.51
N PRO A 43 43.72 -9.44 -2.25
CA PRO A 43 44.27 -10.79 -2.30
C PRO A 43 45.55 -10.95 -1.44
N ALA A 44 45.94 -12.22 -1.25
CA ALA A 44 47.18 -12.76 -0.67
C ALA A 44 47.31 -12.73 0.86
N SER A 45 48.01 -13.63 1.56
CA SER A 45 48.50 -15.00 1.34
C SER A 45 49.00 -15.44 2.72
N ALA A 46 48.78 -16.70 3.12
CA ALA A 46 49.71 -17.54 3.90
C ALA A 46 48.99 -18.75 4.52
N THR A 47 49.50 -19.91 4.12
CA THR A 47 49.29 -21.24 4.67
C THR A 47 49.70 -21.37 6.13
N ALA A 48 48.80 -21.89 6.97
CA ALA A 48 49.14 -22.58 8.20
C ALA A 48 48.19 -23.77 8.39
N ALA A 49 48.76 -24.97 8.43
CA ALA A 49 48.03 -26.22 8.65
C ALA A 49 47.44 -26.24 10.06
N VAL A 50 46.12 -26.46 10.15
CA VAL A 50 45.38 -26.64 11.40
C VAL A 50 45.03 -28.13 11.54
N PRO A 51 45.17 -28.76 12.72
CA PRO A 51 45.02 -30.19 12.88
C PRO A 51 43.56 -30.63 12.67
N GLU A 52 43.39 -31.78 12.01
CA GLU A 52 42.12 -32.51 11.91
C GLU A 52 41.55 -32.80 13.30
N ARG A 53 40.61 -31.97 13.75
CA ARG A 53 39.67 -32.32 14.81
C ARG A 53 38.59 -33.21 14.22
N SER A 54 38.52 -34.43 14.75
CA SER A 54 37.44 -35.40 14.60
C SER A 54 36.07 -34.72 14.56
N ARG A 55 35.40 -34.86 13.41
CA ARG A 55 34.00 -34.45 13.22
C ARG A 55 33.12 -35.31 14.11
N GLY A 56 32.83 -34.81 15.31
CA GLY A 56 31.64 -35.22 16.04
C GLY A 56 30.42 -34.94 15.16
N ALA A 57 29.51 -35.90 15.05
CA ALA A 57 28.22 -35.76 14.39
C ALA A 57 27.39 -34.71 15.13
N GLY A 58 27.67 -33.43 14.85
CA GLY A 58 26.88 -32.31 15.35
C GLY A 58 25.50 -32.40 14.72
N THR A 59 24.49 -32.62 15.56
CA THR A 59 23.08 -32.45 15.24
C THR A 59 22.93 -31.09 14.59
N ARG A 60 22.76 -31.08 13.26
CA ARG A 60 22.59 -29.85 12.51
C ARG A 60 21.33 -29.17 13.08
N PRO A 61 21.42 -27.94 13.63
CA PRO A 61 20.28 -27.28 14.21
C PRO A 61 19.16 -27.28 13.17
N ALA A 62 17.96 -27.68 13.60
CA ALA A 62 16.80 -27.73 12.73
C ALA A 62 16.70 -26.39 11.99
N SER A 63 16.72 -26.43 10.65
CA SER A 63 16.64 -25.21 9.86
C SER A 63 15.30 -24.54 10.15
N VAL A 64 15.34 -23.36 10.79
CA VAL A 64 14.16 -22.53 11.03
C VAL A 64 13.46 -22.32 9.68
N ASP A 65 12.16 -22.67 9.58
CA ASP A 65 11.39 -22.46 8.36
C ASP A 65 11.30 -20.95 8.09
N PRO A 66 11.94 -20.40 7.05
CA PRO A 66 11.99 -18.95 6.83
C PRO A 66 10.61 -18.33 6.58
N PHE A 67 9.60 -19.15 6.29
CA PHE A 67 8.22 -18.74 6.08
C PHE A 67 7.35 -18.79 7.35
N ALA A 68 7.91 -19.22 8.49
CA ALA A 68 7.26 -19.18 9.78
C ALA A 68 7.66 -17.93 10.60
N VAL A 69 8.57 -17.11 10.08
CA VAL A 69 9.14 -15.94 10.77
C VAL A 69 8.17 -14.75 10.69
N PRO A 70 7.72 -14.17 11.82
CA PRO A 70 6.97 -12.92 11.84
C PRO A 70 7.70 -11.78 11.11
N GLY A 71 6.93 -10.89 10.46
CA GLY A 71 7.47 -9.85 9.60
C GLY A 71 7.94 -10.35 8.23
N ARG A 72 7.70 -11.62 7.89
CA ARG A 72 7.97 -12.19 6.55
C ARG A 72 6.74 -12.91 6.00
N PRO A 73 6.45 -12.75 4.69
CA PRO A 73 5.35 -13.48 4.06
C PRO A 73 5.47 -14.98 4.23
N SER A 74 4.36 -15.63 4.58
CA SER A 74 4.32 -17.09 4.68
C SER A 74 4.32 -17.78 3.31
N ARG A 75 4.53 -19.11 3.30
CA ARG A 75 4.36 -19.94 2.09
C ARG A 75 2.99 -19.77 1.46
N ALA A 76 1.94 -19.59 2.26
CA ALA A 76 0.59 -19.45 1.75
C ALA A 76 0.35 -18.08 1.11
N ALA A 77 0.99 -17.00 1.59
CA ALA A 77 1.00 -15.73 0.88
C ALA A 77 1.70 -15.84 -0.48
N HIS A 78 2.88 -16.47 -0.54
CA HIS A 78 3.56 -16.70 -1.82
C HIS A 78 2.76 -17.58 -2.78
N ARG A 79 2.05 -18.59 -2.28
CA ARG A 79 1.13 -19.39 -3.09
C ARG A 79 -0.03 -18.56 -3.64
N ALA A 80 -0.59 -17.65 -2.84
CA ALA A 80 -1.66 -16.75 -3.27
C ALA A 80 -1.17 -15.75 -4.35
N LEU A 81 0.03 -15.18 -4.16
CA LEU A 81 0.71 -14.38 -5.19
C LEU A 81 0.87 -15.15 -6.49
N ALA A 82 1.50 -16.33 -6.43
CA ALA A 82 1.72 -17.16 -7.60
C ALA A 82 0.42 -17.66 -8.25
N ALA A 83 -0.69 -17.78 -7.50
CA ALA A 83 -1.99 -18.15 -8.06
C ALA A 83 -2.57 -17.04 -8.95
N VAL A 84 -2.48 -15.78 -8.51
CA VAL A 84 -2.88 -14.63 -9.32
C VAL A 84 -1.98 -14.49 -10.55
N GLU A 85 -0.66 -14.63 -10.38
CA GLU A 85 0.29 -14.60 -11.51
C GLU A 85 0.00 -15.68 -12.56
N ARG A 86 -0.21 -16.93 -12.12
CA ARG A 86 -0.57 -18.03 -13.04
C ARG A 86 -1.89 -17.78 -13.75
N ARG A 87 -2.87 -17.19 -13.05
CA ARG A 87 -4.16 -16.83 -13.64
C ARG A 87 -3.97 -15.77 -14.73
N ALA A 88 -3.23 -14.70 -14.41
CA ALA A 88 -2.92 -13.64 -15.36
C ALA A 88 -2.17 -14.16 -16.59
N GLN A 89 -1.31 -15.17 -16.43
CA GLN A 89 -0.59 -15.82 -17.54
C GLN A 89 -1.45 -16.77 -18.39
N ARG A 90 -2.56 -17.30 -17.85
CA ARG A 90 -3.46 -18.23 -18.55
C ARG A 90 -4.51 -17.52 -19.39
N THR A 91 -4.93 -16.33 -18.97
CA THR A 91 -5.61 -15.42 -19.88
C THR A 91 -4.60 -15.09 -20.98
N PRO A 92 -4.92 -15.28 -22.27
CA PRO A 92 -4.04 -14.81 -23.34
C PRO A 92 -3.73 -13.35 -23.03
N ALA A 93 -2.49 -13.07 -22.63
CA ALA A 93 -2.12 -11.71 -22.28
C ALA A 93 -2.40 -10.89 -23.53
N PRO A 94 -3.29 -9.89 -23.49
CA PRO A 94 -3.35 -8.96 -24.59
C PRO A 94 -1.96 -8.33 -24.62
N ALA A 95 -1.16 -8.75 -25.60
CA ALA A 95 0.12 -8.13 -25.84
C ALA A 95 -0.19 -6.68 -26.21
N PHE A 96 0.66 -5.77 -25.73
CA PHE A 96 0.64 -4.43 -26.31
C PHE A 96 0.85 -4.57 -27.82
N GLU A 97 -0.07 -4.03 -28.60
CA GLU A 97 0.03 -3.98 -30.05
C GLU A 97 1.23 -3.13 -30.46
N ARG A 98 1.53 -2.09 -29.66
CA ARG A 98 2.69 -1.24 -29.82
C ARG A 98 3.26 -0.77 -28.48
N ALA A 99 4.58 -0.55 -28.49
CA ALA A 99 5.29 0.21 -27.49
C ALA A 99 5.94 1.41 -28.16
N VAL A 100 5.75 2.59 -27.59
CA VAL A 100 6.16 3.87 -28.20
C VAL A 100 6.91 4.73 -27.18
N ASP A 101 7.85 5.54 -27.67
CA ASP A 101 8.43 6.59 -26.85
C ASP A 101 7.35 7.62 -26.49
N ALA A 102 7.10 7.83 -25.20
CA ALA A 102 6.00 8.66 -24.75
C ALA A 102 6.17 10.14 -25.13
N VAL A 103 7.41 10.64 -25.27
CA VAL A 103 7.67 12.05 -25.59
C VAL A 103 7.30 12.32 -27.03
N GLU A 104 7.82 11.51 -27.95
CA GLU A 104 7.53 11.65 -29.39
C GLU A 104 6.04 11.37 -29.67
N TYR A 105 5.50 10.32 -29.06
CA TYR A 105 4.14 9.87 -29.35
C TYR A 105 3.06 10.83 -28.87
N LEU A 106 3.22 11.39 -27.66
CA LEU A 106 2.25 12.31 -27.07
C LEU A 106 2.52 13.78 -27.42
N ASP A 107 3.60 14.06 -28.16
CA ASP A 107 4.10 15.40 -28.46
C ASP A 107 4.33 16.23 -27.17
N LEU A 108 5.08 15.64 -26.23
CA LEU A 108 5.39 16.26 -24.93
C LEU A 108 6.52 17.29 -25.07
N GLY A 109 6.13 18.50 -25.47
CA GLY A 109 6.99 19.68 -25.47
C GLY A 109 6.99 20.47 -24.14
N PRO A 110 7.82 21.54 -24.02
CA PRO A 110 7.94 22.35 -22.80
C PRO A 110 6.65 23.01 -22.29
N GLY A 111 5.66 23.19 -23.15
CA GLY A 111 4.34 23.76 -22.81
C GLY A 111 3.22 22.72 -22.65
N THR A 112 3.48 21.45 -22.99
CA THR A 112 2.46 20.40 -23.01
C THR A 112 2.44 19.67 -21.67
N THR A 113 1.28 19.64 -21.02
CA THR A 113 1.10 18.88 -19.78
C THR A 113 0.75 17.44 -20.09
N LEU A 114 1.20 16.52 -19.23
CA LEU A 114 1.00 15.09 -19.43
C LEU A 114 -0.48 14.71 -19.45
N ASP A 115 -1.28 15.27 -18.56
CA ASP A 115 -2.73 15.03 -18.47
C ASP A 115 -3.46 15.45 -19.75
N ALA A 116 -3.14 16.63 -20.30
CA ALA A 116 -3.73 17.11 -21.56
C ALA A 116 -3.30 16.26 -22.75
N ALA A 117 -2.05 15.80 -22.79
CA ALA A 117 -1.55 14.95 -23.87
C ALA A 117 -2.19 13.56 -23.84
N LEU A 118 -2.32 12.96 -22.66
CA LEU A 118 -3.04 11.69 -22.48
C LEU A 118 -4.51 11.81 -22.85
N ALA A 119 -5.19 12.89 -22.44
CA ALA A 119 -6.59 13.14 -22.79
C ALA A 119 -6.78 13.28 -24.31
N ARG A 120 -5.89 14.02 -24.99
CA ARG A 120 -5.90 14.15 -26.45
C ARG A 120 -5.73 12.81 -27.16
N ALA A 121 -4.69 12.04 -26.80
CA ALA A 121 -4.44 10.73 -27.40
C ALA A 121 -5.60 9.76 -27.14
N ALA A 122 -6.18 9.78 -25.93
CA ALA A 122 -7.36 8.96 -25.63
C ALA A 122 -8.58 9.35 -26.48
N ALA A 123 -8.85 10.65 -26.64
CA ALA A 123 -9.95 11.13 -27.48
C ALA A 123 -9.78 10.75 -28.96
N ALA A 124 -8.53 10.59 -29.42
CA ALA A 124 -8.20 10.13 -30.76
C ALA A 124 -8.23 8.59 -30.92
N GLY A 125 -8.49 7.82 -29.86
CA GLY A 125 -8.42 6.35 -29.88
C GLY A 125 -6.99 5.81 -29.99
N GLU A 126 -5.99 6.65 -29.70
CA GLU A 126 -4.58 6.35 -29.91
C GLU A 126 -3.94 5.56 -28.75
N LEU A 127 -4.65 5.36 -27.63
CA LEU A 127 -4.11 4.65 -26.46
C LEU A 127 -4.48 3.18 -26.42
N ASP A 128 -5.36 2.72 -27.30
CA ASP A 128 -5.79 1.33 -27.40
C ASP A 128 -4.58 0.43 -27.72
N GLY A 129 -4.46 -0.69 -27.01
CA GLY A 129 -3.36 -1.64 -27.18
C GLY A 129 -1.94 -1.06 -26.95
N THR A 130 -1.80 0.12 -26.33
CA THR A 130 -0.55 0.89 -26.37
C THR A 130 0.20 0.90 -25.03
N ARG A 131 1.52 0.70 -25.09
CA ARG A 131 2.44 0.98 -23.98
C ARG A 131 3.25 2.24 -24.24
N LEU A 132 3.19 3.18 -23.32
CA LEU A 132 3.98 4.40 -23.31
C LEU A 132 5.25 4.19 -22.50
N ASP A 133 6.41 4.27 -23.15
CA ASP A 133 7.72 4.19 -22.51
C ASP A 133 8.25 5.61 -22.30
N PHE A 134 8.29 6.07 -21.05
CA PHE A 134 8.78 7.39 -20.69
C PHE A 134 10.31 7.36 -20.52
N PRO A 135 11.05 8.20 -21.27
CA PRO A 135 12.45 8.42 -20.98
C PRO A 135 12.64 9.12 -19.62
N PRO A 136 13.88 9.17 -19.10
CA PRO A 136 14.17 9.93 -17.90
C PRO A 136 13.80 11.41 -18.10
N GLY A 137 13.08 11.99 -17.15
CA GLY A 137 12.60 13.36 -17.29
C GLY A 137 11.64 13.78 -16.21
N THR A 138 11.25 15.05 -16.24
CA THR A 138 10.17 15.59 -15.40
C THR A 138 9.02 16.03 -16.29
N TYR A 139 7.84 15.44 -16.06
CA TYR A 139 6.63 15.66 -16.84
C TYR A 139 5.62 16.38 -15.97
N ARG A 140 5.18 17.56 -16.42
CA ARG A 140 4.26 18.40 -15.66
C ARG A 140 2.84 17.86 -15.77
N ILE A 141 2.14 17.78 -14.64
CA ILE A 141 0.71 17.54 -14.56
C ILE A 141 0.06 18.82 -14.07
N ALA A 142 -0.89 19.34 -14.85
CA ALA A 142 -1.62 20.56 -14.52
C ALA A 142 -3.11 20.30 -14.17
N GLY A 143 -3.59 19.09 -14.41
CA GLY A 143 -4.98 18.70 -14.19
C GLY A 143 -5.15 17.19 -14.02
N GLY A 144 -6.40 16.77 -13.82
CA GLY A 144 -6.78 15.36 -13.82
C GLY A 144 -6.92 14.80 -15.23
N VAL A 145 -6.85 13.49 -15.35
CA VAL A 145 -7.12 12.77 -16.60
C VAL A 145 -7.89 11.50 -16.29
N SER A 146 -8.92 11.21 -17.07
CA SER A 146 -9.67 9.95 -16.99
C SER A 146 -9.74 9.35 -18.38
N ILE A 147 -9.09 8.22 -18.58
CA ILE A 147 -9.01 7.55 -19.87
C ILE A 147 -9.41 6.08 -19.75
N SER A 148 -10.05 5.59 -20.81
CA SER A 148 -10.53 4.21 -20.92
C SER A 148 -10.06 3.56 -22.22
N PRO A 149 -8.75 3.31 -22.39
CA PRO A 149 -8.26 2.66 -23.58
C PRO A 149 -8.91 1.29 -23.77
N ALA A 150 -9.26 0.93 -25.00
CA ALA A 150 -9.73 -0.41 -25.30
C ALA A 150 -8.57 -1.41 -25.17
N GLY A 151 -8.80 -2.46 -24.40
CA GLY A 151 -7.86 -3.58 -24.29
C GLY A 151 -6.69 -3.32 -23.34
N ALA A 152 -5.47 -3.56 -23.82
CA ALA A 152 -4.25 -3.40 -23.04
C ALA A 152 -3.74 -1.96 -23.07
N PHE A 153 -3.34 -1.42 -21.92
CA PHE A 153 -2.68 -0.12 -21.83
C PHE A 153 -1.59 -0.13 -20.77
N GLY A 154 -0.51 0.62 -20.99
CA GLY A 154 0.55 0.70 -20.00
C GLY A 154 1.41 1.95 -20.06
N ILE A 155 2.02 2.26 -18.92
CA ILE A 155 3.00 3.32 -18.70
C ILE A 155 4.24 2.69 -18.04
N VAL A 156 5.40 2.83 -18.66
CA VAL A 156 6.69 2.40 -18.10
C VAL A 156 7.59 3.62 -17.96
N ALA A 157 7.98 3.93 -16.72
CA ALA A 157 8.49 5.22 -16.32
C ALA A 157 9.63 5.17 -15.26
N PRO A 158 10.58 4.22 -15.28
CA PRO A 158 11.51 3.93 -14.16
C PRO A 158 12.40 5.10 -13.70
N ARG A 159 12.53 6.15 -14.51
CA ARG A 159 13.29 7.36 -14.19
C ARG A 159 12.53 8.65 -14.53
N ALA A 160 11.22 8.55 -14.77
CA ALA A 160 10.37 9.69 -15.03
C ALA A 160 9.70 10.16 -13.73
N THR A 161 9.63 11.48 -13.56
CA THR A 161 8.93 12.12 -12.44
C THR A 161 7.75 12.89 -12.97
N PHE A 162 6.55 12.56 -12.52
CA PHE A 162 5.31 13.24 -12.84
C PHE A 162 5.07 14.28 -11.75
N ARG A 163 5.33 15.55 -12.08
CA ARG A 163 5.37 16.65 -11.12
C ARG A 163 4.07 17.44 -11.15
N LEU A 164 3.48 17.63 -9.99
CA LEU A 164 2.31 18.49 -9.77
C LEU A 164 2.73 19.95 -9.60
N ASP A 165 1.92 20.87 -10.10
CA ASP A 165 1.98 22.27 -9.70
C ASP A 165 1.34 22.49 -8.31
N ALA A 166 1.59 23.65 -7.71
CA ALA A 166 1.05 23.99 -6.39
C ALA A 166 -0.48 24.07 -6.40
N GLY A 167 -1.10 23.60 -5.32
CA GLY A 167 -2.56 23.59 -5.14
C GLY A 167 -3.31 22.55 -5.97
N LEU A 168 -2.63 21.77 -6.82
CA LEU A 168 -3.29 20.80 -7.66
C LEU A 168 -3.60 19.50 -6.93
N ARG A 169 -4.83 19.02 -7.11
CA ARG A 169 -5.29 17.75 -6.57
C ARG A 169 -5.88 16.83 -7.65
N PRO A 170 -5.10 16.43 -8.66
CA PRO A 170 -5.64 15.71 -9.81
C PRO A 170 -5.92 14.24 -9.48
N GLU A 171 -6.90 13.67 -10.17
CA GLU A 171 -7.06 12.23 -10.30
C GLU A 171 -6.53 11.78 -11.67
N LEU A 172 -5.59 10.82 -11.67
CA LEU A 172 -5.09 10.13 -12.85
C LEU A 172 -5.78 8.77 -12.91
N ARG A 173 -6.84 8.68 -13.70
CA ARG A 173 -7.72 7.52 -13.77
C ARG A 173 -7.55 6.75 -15.07
N PHE A 174 -7.19 5.48 -14.93
CA PHE A 174 -7.07 4.51 -16.00
C PHE A 174 -8.08 3.41 -15.73
N HIS A 175 -9.08 3.23 -16.60
CA HIS A 175 -10.19 2.30 -16.38
C HIS A 175 -10.54 1.47 -17.61
N GLY A 176 -11.38 0.45 -17.44
CA GLY A 176 -11.78 -0.45 -18.52
C GLY A 176 -10.67 -1.38 -19.04
N LEU A 177 -9.58 -1.54 -18.29
CA LEU A 177 -8.39 -2.25 -18.78
C LEU A 177 -8.58 -3.76 -18.82
N SER A 178 -8.43 -4.39 -19.98
CA SER A 178 -8.32 -5.86 -20.07
C SER A 178 -6.94 -6.33 -19.57
N TYR A 179 -5.90 -5.53 -19.84
CA TYR A 179 -4.59 -5.65 -19.22
C TYR A 179 -3.97 -4.27 -18.93
N GLY A 180 -3.43 -4.08 -17.73
CA GLY A 180 -2.73 -2.86 -17.32
C GLY A 180 -1.27 -3.12 -16.95
N LEU A 181 -0.35 -2.24 -17.37
CA LEU A 181 1.04 -2.26 -16.90
C LEU A 181 1.49 -0.85 -16.50
N PHE A 182 1.78 -0.64 -15.22
CA PHE A 182 2.25 0.64 -14.69
C PHE A 182 3.54 0.39 -13.92
N ALA A 183 4.68 0.80 -14.46
CA ALA A 183 5.98 0.44 -13.89
C ALA A 183 6.88 1.66 -13.65
N GLY A 184 7.45 1.76 -12.45
CA GLY A 184 8.50 2.73 -12.12
C GLY A 184 8.04 4.18 -11.97
N LEU A 185 6.73 4.42 -11.87
CA LEU A 185 6.14 5.76 -11.82
C LEU A 185 6.53 6.51 -10.54
N THR A 186 7.04 7.74 -10.67
CA THR A 186 7.19 8.65 -9.53
C THR A 186 6.23 9.81 -9.64
N ILE A 187 5.31 9.96 -8.69
CA ILE A 187 4.47 11.16 -8.51
C ILE A 187 5.20 12.10 -7.55
N ASP A 188 5.53 13.30 -8.01
CA ASP A 188 6.12 14.37 -7.19
C ASP A 188 5.07 15.41 -6.84
N GLN A 189 4.65 15.35 -5.58
CA GLN A 189 3.64 16.20 -4.96
C GLN A 189 4.26 17.09 -3.86
N ARG A 190 5.56 17.40 -3.98
CA ARG A 190 6.25 18.31 -3.03
C ARG A 190 5.83 19.76 -3.17
N ALA A 191 5.16 20.14 -4.27
CA ALA A 191 4.58 21.46 -4.40
C ALA A 191 3.54 21.68 -3.28
N ARG A 192 3.46 22.91 -2.78
CA ARG A 192 2.54 23.28 -1.68
C ARG A 192 1.11 22.88 -2.05
N ASN A 193 0.40 22.26 -1.11
CA ASN A 193 -1.00 21.84 -1.27
C ASN A 193 -1.26 20.92 -2.49
N ALA A 194 -0.25 20.20 -2.98
CA ALA A 194 -0.40 19.30 -4.12
C ALA A 194 -0.56 17.84 -3.66
N ALA A 195 -1.43 17.07 -4.32
CA ALA A 195 -1.59 15.64 -4.07
C ALA A 195 -2.27 14.94 -5.25
N ALA A 196 -1.76 13.82 -5.74
CA ALA A 196 -2.45 13.07 -6.81
C ALA A 196 -3.11 11.81 -6.29
N SER A 197 -4.31 11.52 -6.80
CA SER A 197 -4.95 10.21 -6.74
C SER A 197 -4.63 9.46 -8.03
N VAL A 198 -4.16 8.22 -7.95
CA VAL A 198 -3.99 7.31 -9.09
C VAL A 198 -5.03 6.21 -8.97
N VAL A 199 -5.91 6.11 -9.95
CA VAL A 199 -6.94 5.07 -10.03
C VAL A 199 -6.58 4.12 -11.15
N ILE A 200 -6.45 2.84 -10.82
CA ILE A 200 -6.16 1.78 -11.79
C ILE A 200 -7.26 0.75 -11.68
N GLU A 201 -8.16 0.76 -12.65
CA GLU A 201 -9.31 -0.13 -12.73
C GLU A 201 -9.12 -1.11 -13.89
N SER A 202 -9.20 -2.40 -13.59
CA SER A 202 -9.05 -3.46 -14.58
C SER A 202 -10.20 -4.45 -14.49
N GLU A 203 -10.69 -4.87 -15.66
CA GLU A 203 -11.67 -5.95 -15.81
C GLU A 203 -10.98 -7.32 -15.97
N GLY A 204 -9.69 -7.33 -16.31
CA GLY A 204 -8.83 -8.51 -16.45
C GLY A 204 -7.67 -8.52 -15.45
N HIS A 205 -6.50 -8.03 -15.83
CA HIS A 205 -5.36 -7.97 -14.91
C HIS A 205 -4.55 -6.68 -15.03
N ALA A 206 -4.16 -6.07 -13.91
CA ALA A 206 -3.18 -4.97 -13.93
C ALA A 206 -1.98 -5.26 -13.02
N ASP A 207 -0.78 -5.02 -13.56
CA ASP A 207 0.50 -5.01 -12.85
C ASP A 207 0.93 -3.56 -12.58
N VAL A 208 1.10 -3.19 -11.32
CA VAL A 208 1.57 -1.88 -10.87
C VAL A 208 2.83 -2.06 -10.05
N GLY A 209 4.01 -1.77 -10.61
CA GLY A 209 5.31 -2.00 -9.97
C GLY A 209 6.07 -0.71 -9.71
N GLY A 210 6.64 -0.54 -8.52
CA GLY A 210 7.57 0.55 -8.22
C GLY A 210 6.97 1.95 -8.24
N LEU A 211 5.67 2.08 -7.93
CA LEU A 211 5.00 3.37 -7.78
C LEU A 211 5.52 4.10 -6.53
N THR A 212 6.00 5.33 -6.71
CA THR A 212 6.53 6.17 -5.63
C THR A 212 5.82 7.51 -5.55
N TYR A 213 5.34 7.87 -4.37
CA TYR A 213 4.91 9.24 -4.05
C TYR A 213 6.01 9.99 -3.31
N ARG A 214 6.41 11.15 -3.83
CA ARG A 214 7.37 12.06 -3.22
C ARG A 214 6.66 13.30 -2.73
N GLY A 215 6.83 13.60 -1.46
CA GLY A 215 6.23 14.76 -0.84
C GLY A 215 5.00 14.41 0.00
N PRO A 216 4.68 15.27 0.96
CA PRO A 216 3.56 15.07 1.86
C PRO A 216 2.21 15.30 1.21
N VAL A 217 1.14 14.96 1.93
CA VAL A 217 -0.24 15.37 1.59
C VAL A 217 -0.86 16.03 2.81
N GLU A 218 -1.14 17.33 2.67
CA GLU A 218 -1.89 18.11 3.65
C GLU A 218 -3.38 17.74 3.63
N ALA A 219 -4.00 17.80 4.81
CA ALA A 219 -5.40 17.45 5.04
C ALA A 219 -6.35 18.17 4.08
N LEU A 220 -7.45 17.48 3.76
CA LEU A 220 -8.40 17.91 2.76
C LEU A 220 -9.53 18.76 3.38
N ASP A 221 -10.24 19.49 2.53
CA ASP A 221 -11.64 19.82 2.80
C ASP A 221 -12.53 18.57 2.58
N ALA A 222 -13.78 18.62 3.05
CA ALA A 222 -14.70 17.46 3.02
C ALA A 222 -14.94 16.89 1.60
N GLU A 223 -14.76 17.70 0.56
CA GLU A 223 -15.12 17.37 -0.82
C GLU A 223 -14.02 16.63 -1.58
N SER A 224 -12.76 16.75 -1.15
CA SER A 224 -11.59 16.26 -1.91
C SER A 224 -11.13 14.83 -1.53
N GLY A 225 -11.95 14.07 -0.79
CA GLY A 225 -11.65 12.79 -0.12
C GLY A 225 -11.16 11.64 -1.01
N GLY A 226 -9.94 11.72 -1.55
CA GLY A 226 -9.26 10.68 -2.32
C GLY A 226 -8.27 9.85 -1.51
N ALA A 227 -7.73 8.79 -2.13
CA ALA A 227 -6.56 8.05 -1.65
C ALA A 227 -5.40 8.29 -2.60
N LEU A 228 -4.15 8.08 -2.19
CA LEU A 228 -3.04 8.17 -3.16
C LEU A 228 -3.24 7.16 -4.29
N LEU A 229 -3.53 5.90 -3.94
CA LEU A 229 -3.73 4.81 -4.88
C LEU A 229 -5.07 4.12 -4.66
N ARG A 230 -5.81 3.92 -5.74
CA ARG A 230 -7.10 3.22 -5.79
C ARG A 230 -7.04 2.10 -6.83
N PRO A 231 -6.52 0.92 -6.46
CA PRO A 231 -6.56 -0.25 -7.33
C PRO A 231 -7.96 -0.88 -7.28
N ILE A 232 -8.55 -1.14 -8.45
CA ILE A 232 -9.91 -1.67 -8.58
C ILE A 232 -9.87 -2.90 -9.49
N ALA A 233 -10.14 -4.08 -8.91
CA ALA A 233 -10.40 -5.29 -9.69
C ALA A 233 -11.91 -5.39 -9.95
N ALA A 234 -12.35 -4.85 -11.10
CA ALA A 234 -13.75 -4.51 -11.35
C ALA A 234 -14.67 -5.74 -11.41
N THR A 235 -14.18 -6.87 -11.91
CA THR A 235 -14.93 -8.13 -12.01
C THR A 235 -14.45 -9.16 -10.99
N PRO A 236 -15.25 -10.17 -10.61
CA PRO A 236 -14.78 -11.27 -9.74
C PRO A 236 -13.59 -12.01 -10.32
N ALA A 237 -13.43 -11.94 -11.64
CA ALA A 237 -12.32 -12.52 -12.36
C ALA A 237 -11.09 -11.60 -12.45
N ALA A 238 -11.26 -10.31 -12.22
CA ALA A 238 -10.20 -9.34 -12.34
C ALA A 238 -9.17 -9.48 -11.21
N SER A 239 -7.98 -8.98 -11.47
CA SER A 239 -6.97 -8.79 -10.42
C SER A 239 -6.10 -7.57 -10.65
N VAL A 240 -5.71 -6.90 -9.57
CA VAL A 240 -4.72 -5.82 -9.61
C VAL A 240 -3.61 -6.16 -8.63
N ARG A 241 -2.38 -6.25 -9.13
CA ARG A 241 -1.20 -6.43 -8.30
C ARG A 241 -0.44 -5.12 -8.21
N VAL A 242 -0.20 -4.67 -6.99
CA VAL A 242 0.64 -3.52 -6.68
C VAL A 242 1.87 -4.02 -5.94
N ASP A 243 3.05 -3.81 -6.51
CA ASP A 243 4.33 -4.28 -5.97
C ASP A 243 5.28 -3.10 -5.73
N GLY A 244 5.88 -3.05 -4.54
CA GLY A 244 6.87 -2.04 -4.18
C GLY A 244 6.33 -0.61 -4.11
N LEU A 245 5.05 -0.42 -3.74
CA LEU A 245 4.48 0.90 -3.51
C LEU A 245 5.26 1.62 -2.39
N ARG A 246 5.72 2.84 -2.64
CA ARG A 246 6.42 3.65 -1.64
C ARG A 246 5.81 5.03 -1.49
N ALA A 247 5.31 5.34 -0.31
CA ALA A 247 4.80 6.66 0.02
C ALA A 247 5.17 7.03 1.46
N VAL A 248 5.92 8.13 1.62
CA VAL A 248 6.41 8.60 2.92
C VAL A 248 6.02 10.04 3.14
N GLY A 249 5.29 10.28 4.23
CA GLY A 249 5.06 11.63 4.74
C GLY A 249 3.63 12.12 4.53
N GLY A 250 2.60 11.27 4.65
CA GLY A 250 1.26 11.83 4.90
C GLY A 250 1.36 12.83 6.07
N THR A 251 0.94 14.09 5.87
CA THR A 251 0.95 15.11 6.94
C THR A 251 -0.40 15.20 7.62
N ASN A 252 -1.17 14.14 7.44
CA ASN A 252 -2.44 13.88 8.05
C ASN A 252 -2.32 13.35 9.46
N ALA A 253 -1.13 13.35 10.07
CA ALA A 253 -1.00 13.11 11.48
C ALA A 253 -1.85 14.15 12.23
N GLY A 254 -3.02 13.72 12.72
CA GLY A 254 -4.05 14.54 13.37
C GLY A 254 -5.33 14.71 12.59
N SER A 255 -5.31 14.42 11.30
CA SER A 255 -6.50 14.39 10.48
C SER A 255 -7.12 13.01 10.52
N HIS A 256 -7.82 12.67 11.60
CA HIS A 256 -8.94 11.76 11.35
C HIS A 256 -9.92 12.56 10.50
N ALA A 257 -10.36 12.05 9.35
CA ALA A 257 -11.52 12.61 8.69
C ALA A 257 -12.62 12.68 9.74
N TRP A 258 -12.96 13.87 10.22
CA TRP A 258 -14.17 14.02 11.00
C TRP A 258 -15.30 13.48 10.12
N ALA A 259 -15.83 12.33 10.52
CA ALA A 259 -16.86 11.59 9.79
C ALA A 259 -18.25 11.82 10.40
N GLY A 260 -18.34 12.73 11.37
CA GLY A 260 -19.61 13.20 11.89
C GLY A 260 -20.28 14.15 10.90
N SER A 261 -21.60 14.28 11.01
CA SER A 261 -22.41 15.17 10.17
C SER A 261 -22.26 16.65 10.53
N GLY A 262 -21.63 16.99 11.66
CA GLY A 262 -21.37 18.37 12.08
C GLY A 262 -20.05 18.95 11.55
N PRO A 263 -19.70 20.19 11.90
CA PRO A 263 -18.35 20.69 11.68
C PRO A 263 -17.32 19.89 12.53
N PRO A 264 -16.07 19.73 12.06
CA PRO A 264 -15.02 19.14 12.86
C PRO A 264 -14.81 19.94 14.16
N PRO A 265 -14.57 19.29 15.31
CA PRO A 265 -14.16 20.01 16.52
C PRO A 265 -12.87 20.82 16.29
N ALA A 266 -12.62 21.83 17.12
CA ALA A 266 -11.40 22.63 17.03
C ALA A 266 -10.15 21.72 17.05
N GLY A 267 -9.17 22.00 16.18
CA GLY A 267 -7.95 21.18 16.03
C GLY A 267 -8.11 19.92 15.17
N HIS A 268 -9.33 19.60 14.73
CA HIS A 268 -9.59 18.53 13.77
C HIS A 268 -9.67 19.08 12.35
N VAL A 269 -9.30 18.25 11.38
CA VAL A 269 -9.36 18.58 9.96
C VAL A 269 -10.17 17.49 9.26
N VAL A 270 -10.96 17.89 8.26
CA VAL A 270 -11.77 16.94 7.50
C VAL A 270 -10.87 16.18 6.51
N GLY A 271 -11.33 15.02 6.02
CA GLY A 271 -10.72 14.37 4.85
C GLY A 271 -9.28 13.88 5.01
N GLY A 272 -9.06 12.93 5.93
CA GLY A 272 -7.86 12.11 5.94
C GLY A 272 -7.69 11.30 4.65
N VAL A 273 -6.48 11.32 4.08
CA VAL A 273 -6.07 10.62 2.86
C VAL A 273 -5.40 9.30 3.22
N PRO A 274 -6.03 8.15 2.93
CA PRO A 274 -5.37 6.87 3.05
C PRO A 274 -4.31 6.70 1.95
N GLY A 275 -3.24 5.96 2.26
CA GLY A 275 -2.22 5.63 1.27
C GLY A 275 -2.79 4.76 0.15
N VAL A 276 -3.56 3.74 0.50
CA VAL A 276 -4.28 2.90 -0.45
C VAL A 276 -5.74 2.78 -0.04
N PHE A 277 -6.66 2.90 -0.99
CA PHE A 277 -8.08 2.62 -0.79
C PHE A 277 -8.60 1.58 -1.78
N VAL A 278 -9.23 0.52 -1.26
CA VAL A 278 -9.97 -0.45 -2.07
C VAL A 278 -11.41 -0.49 -1.55
N GLY A 279 -12.33 0.02 -2.37
CA GLY A 279 -13.75 0.17 -2.04
C GLY A 279 -14.65 -0.87 -2.69
N ARG A 280 -15.96 -0.60 -2.64
CA ARG A 280 -17.03 -1.48 -3.14
C ARG A 280 -16.97 -1.74 -4.65
N SER A 281 -16.35 -0.85 -5.43
CA SER A 281 -16.14 -1.04 -6.86
C SER A 281 -15.21 -2.22 -7.20
N SER A 282 -14.48 -2.76 -6.22
CA SER A 282 -13.62 -3.93 -6.42
C SER A 282 -14.35 -5.21 -5.99
N THR A 283 -14.51 -6.15 -6.92
CA THR A 283 -15.14 -7.47 -6.69
C THR A 283 -14.17 -8.64 -6.91
N GLY A 284 -13.05 -8.38 -7.61
CA GLY A 284 -11.96 -9.33 -7.87
C GLY A 284 -10.93 -9.39 -6.74
N THR A 285 -9.66 -9.58 -7.11
CA THR A 285 -8.54 -9.68 -6.14
C THR A 285 -7.54 -8.55 -6.30
N VAL A 286 -7.31 -7.79 -5.23
CA VAL A 286 -6.21 -6.82 -5.16
C VAL A 286 -5.08 -7.39 -4.29
N GLN A 287 -3.85 -7.39 -4.80
CA GLN A 287 -2.65 -7.77 -4.05
C GLN A 287 -1.76 -6.55 -3.84
N LEU A 288 -1.40 -6.27 -2.58
CA LEU A 288 -0.44 -5.24 -2.20
C LEU A 288 0.81 -5.95 -1.68
N VAL A 289 1.90 -5.91 -2.44
CA VAL A 289 3.16 -6.62 -2.18
C VAL A 289 4.23 -5.62 -1.80
N ASP A 290 4.86 -5.85 -0.64
CA ASP A 290 5.98 -5.06 -0.11
C ASP A 290 5.76 -3.53 -0.09
N ALA A 291 4.54 -3.10 0.26
CA ALA A 291 4.22 -1.68 0.36
C ALA A 291 4.95 -1.02 1.54
N THR A 292 5.53 0.16 1.32
CA THR A 292 6.12 1.02 2.36
C THR A 292 5.29 2.28 2.53
N LEU A 293 4.50 2.35 3.59
CA LEU A 293 3.57 3.46 3.87
C LEU A 293 3.83 4.04 5.26
N ARG A 294 4.10 5.35 5.32
CA ARG A 294 4.43 6.03 6.57
C ARG A 294 3.71 7.37 6.70
N GLY A 295 3.03 7.59 7.83
CA GLY A 295 2.39 8.87 8.13
C GLY A 295 0.99 9.07 7.58
N TRP A 296 0.37 8.05 6.98
CA TRP A 296 -0.94 8.19 6.33
C TRP A 296 -2.08 8.07 7.34
N GLU A 297 -3.28 8.50 6.97
CA GLU A 297 -4.46 8.33 7.83
C GLU A 297 -4.70 6.84 8.09
N ASN A 298 -5.06 6.10 7.05
CA ASN A 298 -4.79 4.68 6.96
C ASN A 298 -3.61 4.42 6.04
N GLY A 299 -2.74 3.47 6.37
CA GLY A 299 -1.78 2.96 5.38
C GLY A 299 -2.57 2.33 4.23
N CYS A 300 -3.31 1.27 4.55
CA CYS A 300 -4.24 0.62 3.64
C CYS A 300 -5.65 0.64 4.22
N TYR A 301 -6.59 1.30 3.56
CA TYR A 301 -8.02 1.21 3.83
C TYR A 301 -8.70 0.30 2.80
N VAL A 302 -8.77 -0.98 3.14
CA VAL A 302 -9.14 -2.07 2.20
C VAL A 302 -10.18 -3.04 2.78
N ALA A 303 -10.97 -2.53 3.72
CA ALA A 303 -12.00 -3.27 4.45
C ALA A 303 -13.38 -3.29 3.76
N ARG A 304 -13.70 -2.24 2.99
CA ARG A 304 -15.05 -1.94 2.48
C ARG A 304 -15.21 -2.31 1.02
N THR A 305 -14.84 -3.53 0.69
CA THR A 305 -14.82 -4.06 -0.67
C THR A 305 -15.51 -5.42 -0.71
N ASP A 306 -16.19 -5.75 -1.81
CA ASP A 306 -16.81 -7.07 -2.01
C ASP A 306 -15.77 -8.12 -2.43
N GLY A 307 -14.68 -7.67 -3.06
CA GLY A 307 -13.54 -8.49 -3.46
C GLY A 307 -12.68 -8.99 -2.30
N ALA A 308 -11.53 -9.52 -2.70
CA ALA A 308 -10.47 -9.99 -1.82
C ALA A 308 -9.29 -9.01 -1.87
N VAL A 309 -8.74 -8.66 -0.71
CA VAL A 309 -7.50 -7.86 -0.63
C VAL A 309 -6.43 -8.61 0.14
N GLN A 310 -5.25 -8.70 -0.44
CA GLN A 310 -4.14 -9.50 0.07
C GLN A 310 -2.94 -8.59 0.28
N VAL A 311 -2.64 -8.27 1.54
CA VAL A 311 -1.45 -7.51 1.92
C VAL A 311 -0.34 -8.52 2.24
N ILE A 312 0.73 -8.49 1.44
CA ILE A 312 1.82 -9.45 1.44
C ILE A 312 3.12 -8.72 1.76
N GLY A 313 3.62 -8.88 2.98
CA GLY A 313 4.81 -8.19 3.45
C GLY A 313 4.56 -6.71 3.71
N GLY A 314 5.58 -5.90 3.48
CA GLY A 314 5.52 -4.45 3.58
C GLY A 314 5.85 -3.91 4.97
N ARG A 315 6.00 -2.59 5.00
CA ARG A 315 6.44 -1.82 6.16
C ARG A 315 5.56 -0.61 6.39
N PHE A 316 4.89 -0.60 7.54
CA PHE A 316 3.97 0.45 7.93
C PHE A 316 4.48 1.16 9.18
N VAL A 317 4.59 2.48 9.16
CA VAL A 317 5.14 3.24 10.29
C VAL A 317 4.28 4.46 10.56
N ASN A 318 3.76 4.58 11.79
CA ASN A 318 3.03 5.76 12.26
C ASN A 318 1.94 6.23 11.29
N ASN A 319 1.10 5.31 10.81
CA ASN A 319 -0.16 5.70 10.18
C ASN A 319 -1.15 6.01 11.31
N ASN A 320 -1.82 7.15 11.27
CA ASN A 320 -2.43 7.78 12.46
C ASN A 320 -3.85 7.30 12.82
N ASN A 321 -4.44 6.41 12.02
CA ASN A 321 -5.68 5.70 12.35
C ASN A 321 -5.40 4.19 12.37
N THR A 322 -5.04 3.60 11.24
CA THR A 322 -4.67 2.19 11.17
C THR A 322 -3.65 1.92 10.07
N ALA A 323 -2.61 1.12 10.34
CA ALA A 323 -1.67 0.73 9.28
C ALA A 323 -2.35 -0.10 8.19
N VAL A 324 -3.13 -1.13 8.55
CA VAL A 324 -3.96 -1.91 7.62
C VAL A 324 -5.36 -2.13 8.17
N ARG A 325 -6.39 -1.60 7.49
CA ARG A 325 -7.81 -1.85 7.77
C ARG A 325 -8.37 -2.76 6.69
N ILE A 326 -8.77 -3.99 7.03
CA ILE A 326 -9.00 -5.08 6.08
C ILE A 326 -10.14 -5.99 6.54
N SER A 327 -10.86 -6.65 5.63
CA SER A 327 -11.84 -7.69 6.01
C SER A 327 -12.19 -8.62 4.84
N GLY A 328 -12.88 -9.71 5.15
CA GLY A 328 -13.28 -10.76 4.20
C GLY A 328 -12.46 -12.04 4.34
N GLU A 329 -13.13 -13.18 4.18
CA GLU A 329 -12.53 -14.51 4.32
C GLU A 329 -11.38 -14.79 3.33
N ARG A 330 -11.45 -14.19 2.14
CA ARG A 330 -10.42 -14.27 1.10
C ARG A 330 -9.32 -13.21 1.25
N SER A 331 -9.48 -12.29 2.21
CA SER A 331 -8.55 -11.21 2.48
C SER A 331 -7.60 -11.57 3.62
N PHE A 332 -6.37 -11.09 3.53
CA PHE A 332 -5.38 -11.34 4.57
C PHE A 332 -4.30 -10.26 4.63
N CYS A 333 -3.68 -10.12 5.80
CA CYS A 333 -2.44 -9.39 6.01
C CYS A 333 -1.39 -10.39 6.50
N ASP A 334 -0.34 -10.62 5.71
CA ASP A 334 0.64 -11.68 5.93
C ASP A 334 2.06 -11.15 5.80
N GLY A 335 2.85 -11.22 6.87
CA GLY A 335 4.26 -10.87 6.83
C GLY A 335 4.57 -9.38 6.96
N ALA A 336 3.60 -8.53 7.29
CA ALA A 336 3.84 -7.10 7.43
C ALA A 336 4.64 -6.79 8.72
N THR A 337 5.53 -5.80 8.62
CA THR A 337 6.18 -5.17 9.77
C THR A 337 5.51 -3.83 10.06
N ILE A 338 5.01 -3.64 11.28
CA ILE A 338 4.24 -2.46 11.66
C ILE A 338 4.85 -1.83 12.92
N VAL A 339 5.11 -0.52 12.86
CA VAL A 339 5.70 0.23 13.99
C VAL A 339 4.80 1.40 14.38
N LEU A 340 4.48 1.49 15.66
CA LEU A 340 3.73 2.56 16.30
C LEU A 340 4.64 3.25 17.34
N ASP A 341 5.21 4.39 16.97
CA ASP A 341 6.14 5.17 17.80
C ASP A 341 6.06 6.65 17.43
N ALA A 342 5.12 7.37 18.06
CA ALA A 342 4.90 8.79 17.86
C ALA A 342 6.15 9.64 18.16
N THR A 343 7.01 9.20 19.09
CA THR A 343 8.24 9.93 19.47
C THR A 343 9.29 9.96 18.38
N ARG A 344 9.19 9.07 17.38
CA ARG A 344 10.07 9.03 16.21
C ARG A 344 9.49 9.71 14.98
N TRP A 345 8.42 10.48 15.15
CA TRP A 345 7.97 11.38 14.10
C TRP A 345 8.96 12.54 13.96
N PRO A 346 9.48 12.83 12.76
CA PRO A 346 10.48 13.87 12.60
C PRO A 346 9.85 15.25 12.80
N GLU A 347 10.52 16.10 13.56
CA GLU A 347 10.18 17.53 13.71
C GLU A 347 10.21 18.29 12.38
N ASP A 348 10.99 17.81 11.40
CA ASP A 348 11.14 18.41 10.07
C ASP A 348 10.03 18.01 9.07
N ARG A 349 9.03 17.25 9.52
CA ARG A 349 7.81 16.98 8.75
C ARG A 349 6.78 18.09 8.99
N PRO A 350 5.98 18.47 7.98
CA PRO A 350 4.92 19.43 8.20
C PRO A 350 3.92 18.88 9.22
N GLY A 351 3.73 19.61 10.31
CA GLY A 351 2.78 19.26 11.37
C GLY A 351 3.30 18.27 12.42
N GLU A 352 2.76 18.41 13.62
CA GLU A 352 2.94 17.49 14.74
C GLU A 352 2.35 16.11 14.43
N PHE A 353 2.94 15.04 14.97
CA PHE A 353 2.24 13.75 14.92
C PHE A 353 1.04 13.79 15.85
N ARG A 354 -0.14 13.92 15.28
CA ARG A 354 -1.38 13.84 16.03
C ARG A 354 -2.10 12.52 15.71
N ILE A 355 -2.72 11.95 16.73
CA ILE A 355 -3.50 10.72 16.59
C ILE A 355 -4.86 11.07 16.00
N GLY A 356 -5.42 10.17 15.19
CA GLY A 356 -6.81 10.29 14.80
C GLY A 356 -7.74 10.13 16.02
N GLU A 357 -8.27 11.23 16.51
CA GLU A 357 -8.80 11.37 17.88
C GLU A 357 -10.00 10.46 18.20
N ILE A 358 -10.78 10.00 17.22
CA ILE A 358 -12.01 9.23 17.53
C ILE A 358 -11.72 7.76 17.86
N GLN A 359 -10.67 7.16 17.30
CA GLN A 359 -10.50 5.69 17.34
C GLN A 359 -9.15 5.24 17.89
N GLY A 360 -8.17 6.14 18.01
CA GLY A 360 -6.79 5.79 18.35
C GLY A 360 -6.08 5.03 17.22
N VAL A 361 -4.79 4.75 17.41
CA VAL A 361 -3.95 4.09 16.40
C VAL A 361 -3.91 2.57 16.60
N SER A 362 -4.29 1.80 15.59
CA SER A 362 -4.10 0.33 15.57
C SER A 362 -3.13 -0.12 14.47
N ALA A 363 -2.47 -1.26 14.65
CA ALA A 363 -1.63 -1.83 13.60
C ALA A 363 -2.50 -2.46 12.50
N VAL A 364 -3.36 -3.41 12.86
CA VAL A 364 -4.32 -4.00 11.93
C VAL A 364 -5.72 -3.99 12.51
N ARG A 365 -6.70 -3.58 11.71
CA ARG A 365 -8.10 -3.56 12.09
C ARG A 365 -8.93 -4.40 11.12
N SER A 366 -9.65 -5.38 11.65
CA SER A 366 -10.64 -6.16 10.92
C SER A 366 -12.04 -5.59 11.10
N GLU A 367 -12.63 -5.03 10.04
CA GLU A 367 -13.94 -4.36 10.05
C GLU A 367 -14.59 -4.42 8.67
N THR A 368 -15.92 -4.47 8.56
CA THR A 368 -16.61 -4.66 7.26
C THR A 368 -17.30 -3.40 6.72
N GLY A 369 -17.48 -2.35 7.53
CA GLY A 369 -18.23 -1.14 7.12
C GLY A 369 -19.65 -1.44 6.65
N GLY A 370 -20.35 -2.35 7.35
CA GLY A 370 -21.73 -2.76 7.06
C GLY A 370 -21.88 -3.87 6.01
N LEU A 371 -20.78 -4.39 5.46
CA LEU A 371 -20.82 -5.58 4.60
C LEU A 371 -20.97 -6.84 5.45
N ASN A 372 -21.86 -7.75 5.05
CA ASN A 372 -22.03 -9.05 5.71
C ASN A 372 -20.87 -10.00 5.35
N LYS A 373 -19.69 -9.80 5.96
CA LYS A 373 -18.47 -10.56 5.66
C LYS A 373 -17.77 -11.07 6.94
N ALA A 374 -17.16 -12.25 6.83
CA ALA A 374 -16.20 -12.71 7.83
C ALA A 374 -15.00 -11.75 7.92
N GLY A 375 -14.25 -11.80 9.01
CA GLY A 375 -13.03 -11.01 9.14
C GLY A 375 -11.86 -11.58 8.31
N ALA A 376 -10.75 -10.83 8.29
CA ALA A 376 -9.55 -11.17 7.53
C ALA A 376 -8.62 -12.15 8.26
N ARG A 377 -7.74 -12.83 7.53
CA ARG A 377 -6.67 -13.62 8.16
C ARG A 377 -5.45 -12.74 8.44
N LEU A 378 -4.99 -12.72 9.67
CA LEU A 378 -3.81 -11.98 10.11
C LEU A 378 -2.70 -12.99 10.41
N ARG A 379 -1.56 -12.89 9.73
CA ARG A 379 -0.52 -13.93 9.83
C ARG A 379 0.89 -13.38 9.77
N ASN A 380 1.82 -14.02 10.49
CA ASN A 380 3.24 -13.68 10.42
C ASN A 380 3.48 -12.18 10.61
N LEU A 381 2.69 -11.49 11.44
CA LEU A 381 2.85 -10.05 11.64
C LEU A 381 3.93 -9.80 12.69
N ASP A 382 4.81 -8.83 12.44
CA ASP A 382 5.71 -8.25 13.45
C ASP A 382 5.22 -6.84 13.76
N VAL A 383 4.56 -6.68 14.90
CA VAL A 383 4.00 -5.41 15.35
C VAL A 383 4.74 -4.94 16.58
N ARG A 384 5.18 -3.67 16.54
CA ARG A 384 5.94 -3.06 17.62
C ARG A 384 5.34 -1.71 17.98
N ALA A 385 4.80 -1.60 19.18
CA ALA A 385 4.28 -0.36 19.72
C ALA A 385 5.12 0.07 20.92
N TYR A 386 5.66 1.28 20.83
CA TYR A 386 6.60 1.83 21.81
C TYR A 386 6.04 3.05 22.52
N ALA A 387 5.49 3.98 21.75
CA ALA A 387 4.96 5.22 22.28
C ALA A 387 3.83 5.71 21.38
N MET A 388 2.62 5.77 21.94
CA MET A 388 1.43 6.23 21.25
C MET A 388 0.46 6.72 22.32
N GLU A 389 0.01 7.97 22.21
CA GLU A 389 -0.89 8.58 23.20
C GLU A 389 -2.21 7.81 23.34
N ARG A 390 -2.72 7.19 22.25
CA ARG A 390 -3.95 6.40 22.29
C ARG A 390 -3.95 5.26 21.28
N SER A 391 -4.26 4.05 21.77
CA SER A 391 -4.48 2.86 20.94
C SER A 391 -5.67 2.05 21.46
N PRO A 392 -6.61 1.63 20.59
CA PRO A 392 -7.65 0.68 20.97
C PRO A 392 -7.11 -0.76 21.11
N GLY A 393 -5.88 -0.98 20.65
CA GLY A 393 -5.17 -2.25 20.62
C GLY A 393 -4.36 -2.41 19.34
N LEU A 394 -3.38 -3.32 19.34
CA LEU A 394 -2.51 -3.50 18.18
C LEU A 394 -3.23 -4.21 17.04
N LEU A 395 -3.82 -5.38 17.34
CA LEU A 395 -4.72 -6.09 16.44
C LEU A 395 -6.15 -5.93 16.95
N VAL A 396 -7.01 -5.32 16.14
CA VAL A 396 -8.40 -5.04 16.53
C VAL A 396 -9.36 -5.76 15.61
N TYR A 397 -10.19 -6.63 16.19
CA TYR A 397 -11.30 -7.28 15.52
C TYR A 397 -12.60 -6.60 15.93
N ARG A 398 -13.20 -5.85 15.01
CA ARG A 398 -14.38 -5.03 15.28
C ARG A 398 -15.67 -5.86 15.25
N GLY A 399 -16.70 -5.39 15.95
CA GLY A 399 -18.01 -6.06 16.10
C GLY A 399 -18.74 -6.34 14.78
N SER A 400 -18.43 -5.58 13.74
CA SER A 400 -18.97 -5.77 12.39
C SER A 400 -18.35 -6.94 11.62
N ALA A 401 -17.13 -7.38 11.98
CA ALA A 401 -16.45 -8.49 11.33
C ALA A 401 -16.85 -9.84 11.94
N GLY A 402 -17.16 -10.82 11.08
CA GLY A 402 -17.42 -12.20 11.50
C GLY A 402 -16.18 -12.98 11.94
N ARG A 403 -16.21 -14.31 11.77
CA ARG A 403 -15.11 -15.21 12.15
C ARG A 403 -13.75 -14.75 11.63
N GLY A 404 -12.70 -15.08 12.37
CA GLY A 404 -11.35 -14.59 12.11
C GLY A 404 -10.25 -15.56 12.46
N ARG A 405 -9.06 -15.29 11.92
CA ARG A 405 -7.84 -16.01 12.30
C ARG A 405 -6.67 -15.06 12.46
N ILE A 406 -5.97 -15.19 13.59
CA ILE A 406 -4.70 -14.55 13.87
C ILE A 406 -3.69 -15.68 14.12
N GLU A 407 -2.60 -15.75 13.35
CA GLU A 407 -1.62 -16.83 13.52
C GLU A 407 -0.17 -16.35 13.44
N ARG A 408 0.73 -16.92 14.26
CA ARG A 408 2.18 -16.67 14.18
C ARG A 408 2.52 -15.18 14.19
N CYS A 409 1.91 -14.41 15.08
CA CYS A 409 2.17 -12.98 15.19
C CYS A 409 3.05 -12.70 16.40
N ARG A 410 4.02 -11.79 16.22
CA ARG A 410 4.86 -11.24 17.28
C ARG A 410 4.40 -9.81 17.55
N LEU A 411 3.94 -9.59 18.78
CA LEU A 411 3.31 -8.35 19.22
C LEU A 411 4.10 -7.80 20.40
N ARG A 412 4.93 -6.79 20.16
CA ARG A 412 5.53 -5.99 21.22
C ARG A 412 4.60 -4.83 21.55
N ASN A 413 4.13 -4.76 22.79
CA ASN A 413 3.26 -3.70 23.28
C ASN A 413 3.84 -3.06 24.55
N ASP A 414 4.33 -1.82 24.40
CA ASP A 414 4.78 -0.99 25.52
C ASP A 414 3.75 0.13 25.83
N LEU A 415 2.51 0.02 25.33
CA LEU A 415 1.44 0.99 25.55
C LEU A 415 0.54 0.56 26.72
N ASP A 416 0.52 1.36 27.78
CA ASP A 416 -0.39 1.15 28.91
C ASP A 416 -1.85 1.40 28.52
N GLY A 417 -2.77 0.63 29.12
CA GLY A 417 -4.20 0.71 28.87
C GLY A 417 -4.66 0.22 27.49
N ALA A 418 -3.75 -0.22 26.62
CA ALA A 418 -4.07 -0.77 25.31
C ALA A 418 -3.76 -2.28 25.23
N PRO A 419 -4.73 -3.15 24.88
CA PRO A 419 -4.46 -4.58 24.74
C PRO A 419 -3.62 -4.87 23.49
N ALA A 420 -2.84 -5.96 23.47
CA ALA A 420 -2.17 -6.38 22.25
C ALA A 420 -3.18 -6.87 21.19
N ILE A 421 -4.21 -7.60 21.64
CA ILE A 421 -5.32 -8.05 20.79
C ILE A 421 -6.64 -7.65 21.44
N ARG A 422 -7.50 -6.99 20.66
CA ARG A 422 -8.87 -6.66 21.06
C ARG A 422 -9.87 -7.30 20.11
N VAL A 423 -10.86 -7.99 20.66
CA VAL A 423 -11.97 -8.59 19.91
C VAL A 423 -13.28 -8.07 20.47
N ASP A 424 -13.91 -7.15 19.73
CA ASP A 424 -15.14 -6.48 20.14
C ASP A 424 -16.38 -7.40 20.00
N PRO A 425 -17.41 -7.24 20.85
CA PRO A 425 -18.68 -7.96 20.72
C PRO A 425 -19.32 -7.79 19.34
N PRO A 426 -20.00 -8.79 18.77
CA PRO A 426 -20.73 -8.62 17.51
C PRO A 426 -21.74 -7.48 17.62
N GLY A 427 -21.76 -6.59 16.62
CA GLY A 427 -22.72 -5.48 16.57
C GLY A 427 -22.42 -4.32 17.54
N SER A 428 -21.27 -4.32 18.22
CA SER A 428 -20.83 -3.18 19.05
C SER A 428 -20.41 -1.94 18.24
N ASP A 429 -20.36 -2.06 16.91
CA ASP A 429 -20.09 -0.96 16.00
C ASP A 429 -21.41 -0.32 15.52
N PRO A 430 -21.38 0.89 14.93
CA PRO A 430 -22.54 1.46 14.22
C PRO A 430 -23.02 0.62 13.02
N TYR A 431 -22.34 -0.47 12.70
CA TYR A 431 -22.62 -1.35 11.58
C TYR A 431 -23.15 -2.69 12.09
N SER A 432 -24.07 -3.30 11.34
CA SER A 432 -24.56 -4.64 11.64
C SER A 432 -23.41 -5.66 11.70
N SER A 433 -23.56 -6.64 12.59
CA SER A 433 -22.65 -7.78 12.66
C SER A 433 -22.82 -8.69 11.45
N TYR A 434 -21.76 -9.44 11.15
CA TYR A 434 -21.86 -10.61 10.28
C TYR A 434 -22.94 -11.58 10.78
N SER A 435 -23.64 -12.28 9.89
CA SER A 435 -24.73 -13.20 10.28
C SER A 435 -24.26 -14.63 10.56
N GLY A 436 -23.02 -14.99 10.20
CA GLY A 436 -22.46 -16.32 10.44
C GLY A 436 -21.64 -16.43 11.73
N GLU A 437 -20.75 -17.41 11.78
CA GLU A 437 -19.84 -17.63 12.91
C GLU A 437 -19.04 -16.37 13.26
N GLN A 438 -18.86 -16.12 14.56
CA GLN A 438 -18.22 -14.92 15.09
C GLN A 438 -16.88 -15.18 15.80
N GLY A 439 -16.59 -16.43 16.14
CA GLY A 439 -15.39 -16.81 16.89
C GLY A 439 -14.09 -16.42 16.17
N VAL A 440 -13.12 -15.94 16.94
CA VAL A 440 -11.78 -15.61 16.44
C VAL A 440 -10.77 -16.63 16.97
N SER A 441 -10.09 -17.32 16.06
CA SER A 441 -9.01 -18.26 16.41
C SER A 441 -7.67 -17.52 16.42
N MET A 442 -6.97 -17.61 17.54
CA MET A 442 -5.65 -17.02 17.76
C MET A 442 -4.66 -18.14 18.10
N GLU A 443 -3.60 -18.29 17.32
CA GLU A 443 -2.70 -19.45 17.43
C GLU A 443 -1.24 -19.05 17.23
N ARG A 444 -0.36 -19.49 18.14
CA ARG A 444 1.08 -19.13 18.10
C ARG A 444 1.28 -17.63 18.10
N ILE A 445 0.70 -16.96 19.08
CA ILE A 445 0.87 -15.53 19.29
C ILE A 445 1.91 -15.33 20.37
N GLU A 446 2.88 -14.47 20.11
CA GLU A 446 3.82 -13.99 21.10
C GLU A 446 3.48 -12.55 21.45
N VAL A 447 3.04 -12.31 22.67
CA VAL A 447 2.85 -10.96 23.23
C VAL A 447 3.99 -10.70 24.20
N ALA A 448 4.67 -9.56 24.05
CA ALA A 448 5.71 -9.13 24.97
C ALA A 448 5.70 -7.61 25.12
N GLY A 449 6.40 -7.07 26.12
CA GLY A 449 6.57 -5.63 26.29
C GLY A 449 6.35 -5.22 27.73
N SER A 450 6.11 -3.93 27.94
CA SER A 450 5.88 -3.35 29.27
C SER A 450 4.43 -2.94 29.53
N MET A 451 3.48 -3.27 28.65
CA MET A 451 2.08 -2.88 28.82
C MET A 451 1.49 -3.29 30.18
N GLY A 452 0.72 -2.40 30.80
CA GLY A 452 -0.10 -2.65 31.99
C GLY A 452 -1.50 -2.03 31.91
N GLY A 453 -2.31 -2.22 32.97
CA GLY A 453 -3.64 -1.59 33.10
C GLY A 453 -4.76 -2.19 32.25
N THR A 454 -4.47 -3.23 31.45
CA THR A 454 -5.44 -3.98 30.64
C THR A 454 -4.90 -5.37 30.32
N PRO A 455 -5.74 -6.40 30.12
CA PRO A 455 -5.29 -7.71 29.63
C PRO A 455 -4.57 -7.62 28.27
N ALA A 456 -3.60 -8.51 28.05
CA ALA A 456 -2.90 -8.65 26.78
C ALA A 456 -3.86 -9.01 25.63
N VAL A 457 -4.84 -9.86 25.92
CA VAL A 457 -5.89 -10.26 24.99
C VAL A 457 -7.25 -9.98 25.64
N LEU A 458 -7.98 -9.04 25.05
CA LEU A 458 -9.31 -8.65 25.49
C LEU A 458 -10.35 -9.13 24.47
N GLY A 459 -11.15 -10.12 24.85
CA GLY A 459 -12.23 -10.65 24.03
C GLY A 459 -13.63 -10.18 24.43
N SER A 460 -14.61 -10.95 23.97
CA SER A 460 -16.03 -10.75 24.27
C SER A 460 -16.72 -12.10 24.38
N GLU A 461 -17.48 -12.32 25.45
CA GLU A 461 -18.26 -13.54 25.66
C GLU A 461 -19.31 -13.76 24.55
N ALA A 462 -19.81 -12.68 23.96
CA ALA A 462 -20.72 -12.73 22.81
C ALA A 462 -20.10 -13.33 21.53
N ARG A 463 -18.80 -13.61 21.51
CA ARG A 463 -18.12 -14.37 20.44
C ARG A 463 -17.72 -15.75 20.94
N SER A 464 -18.73 -16.58 21.19
CA SER A 464 -18.52 -17.98 21.55
C SER A 464 -17.61 -18.68 20.52
N GLY A 465 -16.67 -19.48 21.01
CA GLY A 465 -15.67 -20.15 20.18
C GLY A 465 -14.42 -19.32 19.87
N SER A 466 -14.26 -18.12 20.42
CA SER A 466 -12.96 -17.42 20.38
C SER A 466 -11.96 -18.13 21.29
N VAL A 467 -10.78 -18.44 20.75
CA VAL A 467 -9.76 -19.24 21.43
C VAL A 467 -8.36 -18.69 21.15
N LEU A 468 -7.54 -18.60 22.20
CA LEU A 468 -6.11 -18.37 22.14
C LEU A 468 -5.38 -19.67 22.47
N ARG A 469 -4.52 -20.14 21.56
CA ARG A 469 -3.78 -21.38 21.76
C ARG A 469 -2.32 -21.36 21.35
N ASP A 470 -1.54 -22.23 21.97
CA ASP A 470 -0.11 -22.42 21.68
C ASP A 470 0.65 -21.09 21.70
N SER A 471 0.32 -20.22 22.65
CA SER A 471 0.73 -18.81 22.65
C SER A 471 1.53 -18.47 23.90
N CYS A 472 2.26 -17.37 23.84
CA CYS A 472 3.16 -16.91 24.88
C CYS A 472 2.88 -15.45 25.22
N ILE A 473 2.71 -15.14 26.51
CA ILE A 473 2.50 -13.79 27.02
C ILE A 473 3.61 -13.44 28.02
N ARG A 474 4.43 -12.44 27.69
CA ARG A 474 5.60 -11.98 28.45
C ARG A 474 5.53 -10.48 28.74
N ILE A 475 4.61 -10.13 29.62
CA ILE A 475 4.40 -8.78 30.14
C ILE A 475 4.60 -8.80 31.66
N PRO A 476 4.74 -7.64 32.33
CA PRO A 476 4.71 -7.58 33.79
C PRO A 476 3.47 -8.29 34.34
N ASP A 477 3.65 -9.07 35.41
CA ASP A 477 2.58 -9.80 36.09
C ASP A 477 1.76 -10.75 35.19
N ALA A 478 2.37 -11.27 34.11
CA ALA A 478 1.72 -12.20 33.21
C ALA A 478 1.15 -13.42 33.98
N GLY A 479 -0.15 -13.63 33.82
CA GLY A 479 -0.89 -14.77 34.36
C GLY A 479 -2.22 -14.94 33.62
N PRO A 480 -3.09 -15.87 34.04
CA PRO A 480 -4.37 -16.13 33.35
C PRO A 480 -5.25 -14.89 33.16
N ALA A 481 -5.19 -13.93 34.08
CA ALA A 481 -5.90 -12.64 33.97
C ALA A 481 -5.41 -11.76 32.81
N ALA A 482 -4.27 -12.07 32.17
CA ALA A 482 -3.82 -11.38 30.97
C ALA A 482 -4.66 -11.73 29.73
N VAL A 483 -5.58 -12.70 29.84
CA VAL A 483 -6.54 -13.07 28.79
C VAL A 483 -7.94 -13.03 29.37
N GLU A 484 -8.80 -12.18 28.81
CA GLU A 484 -10.19 -12.03 29.25
C GLU A 484 -11.16 -12.37 28.13
N ASN A 485 -12.27 -13.05 28.46
CA ASN A 485 -13.38 -13.35 27.56
C ASN A 485 -12.97 -14.09 26.27
N VAL A 486 -11.93 -14.92 26.37
CA VAL A 486 -11.41 -15.79 25.31
C VAL A 486 -10.99 -17.11 25.97
N ALA A 487 -11.33 -18.25 25.36
CA ALA A 487 -10.86 -19.54 25.85
C ALA A 487 -9.34 -19.69 25.63
N THR A 488 -8.62 -20.31 26.56
CA THR A 488 -7.18 -20.55 26.43
C THR A 488 -6.84 -22.03 26.36
N GLU A 489 -5.91 -22.41 25.48
CA GLU A 489 -5.40 -23.77 25.34
C GLU A 489 -3.87 -23.74 25.18
N ASN A 490 -3.11 -24.36 26.09
CA ASN A 490 -1.64 -24.34 26.02
C ASN A 490 -1.03 -22.91 25.90
N VAL A 491 -1.44 -22.00 26.77
CA VAL A 491 -0.91 -20.62 26.84
C VAL A 491 0.11 -20.51 27.97
N GLY A 492 1.29 -19.99 27.67
CA GLY A 492 2.37 -19.71 28.63
C GLY A 492 2.34 -18.26 29.09
N TYR A 493 2.65 -18.03 30.37
CA TYR A 493 2.71 -16.71 30.99
C TYR A 493 4.07 -16.53 31.66
N GLY A 494 4.89 -15.61 31.16
CA GLY A 494 6.29 -15.44 31.56
C GLY A 494 7.20 -16.53 30.98
N ASP A 495 7.21 -17.71 31.61
CA ASP A 495 8.03 -18.86 31.23
C ASP A 495 7.33 -19.70 30.14
N CYS A 496 7.58 -19.34 28.88
CA CYS A 496 6.99 -20.02 27.74
C CYS A 496 7.85 -21.20 27.26
N THR A 497 7.17 -22.25 26.81
CA THR A 497 7.78 -23.44 26.20
C THR A 497 8.16 -23.20 24.73
N ALA A 498 9.04 -24.04 24.19
CA ALA A 498 9.48 -23.92 22.80
C ALA A 498 8.34 -23.99 21.77
N SER A 499 7.23 -24.69 22.05
CA SER A 499 6.07 -24.74 21.15
C SER A 499 5.27 -23.43 21.10
N GLN A 500 5.46 -22.56 22.08
CA GLN A 500 4.77 -21.26 22.22
C GLN A 500 5.63 -20.09 21.75
N LEU A 501 6.94 -20.30 21.58
CA LEU A 501 7.88 -19.27 21.16
C LEU A 501 7.99 -19.22 19.64
N LEU A 502 8.10 -18.01 19.11
CA LEU A 502 8.46 -17.78 17.71
C LEU A 502 9.98 -17.51 17.70
N ASP A 503 10.75 -18.40 17.08
CA ASP A 503 12.21 -18.29 17.03
C ASP A 503 12.67 -16.91 16.53
N GLU A 504 13.79 -16.43 17.08
CA GLU A 504 14.43 -15.10 16.95
C GLU A 504 14.04 -14.03 17.99
N PRO A 505 15.01 -13.30 18.57
CA PRO A 505 14.74 -12.21 19.50
C PRO A 505 13.93 -11.08 18.84
N ILE A 506 13.06 -10.45 19.63
CA ILE A 506 12.37 -9.21 19.24
C ILE A 506 13.44 -8.15 18.95
N GLY A 507 13.47 -7.65 17.72
CA GLY A 507 14.41 -6.60 17.31
C GLY A 507 14.41 -5.42 18.28
N ARG A 508 15.59 -4.90 18.62
CA ARG A 508 15.72 -3.83 19.61
C ARG A 508 15.01 -2.56 19.12
N PRO A 509 14.50 -1.68 20.03
CA PRO A 509 13.93 -0.38 19.65
C PRO A 509 14.84 0.44 18.71
N GLY A 510 16.16 0.25 18.75
CA GLY A 510 17.13 0.90 17.83
C GLY A 510 17.02 0.48 16.36
N GLU A 511 16.35 -0.62 16.03
CA GLU A 511 16.19 -1.15 14.67
C GLU A 511 15.00 -0.56 13.90
N ILE A 512 14.26 0.38 14.49
CA ILE A 512 13.32 1.21 13.75
C ILE A 512 14.18 2.24 12.99
N PRO A 513 14.41 2.10 11.66
CA PRO A 513 15.04 3.15 10.87
C PRO A 513 14.38 4.48 11.19
N ALA A 514 15.19 5.43 11.65
CA ALA A 514 14.78 6.81 11.81
C ALA A 514 14.01 7.23 10.57
N ILE A 515 12.90 7.95 10.75
CA ILE A 515 12.13 8.52 9.64
C ILE A 515 12.98 9.64 9.05
N ARG A 516 14.00 9.30 8.27
CA ARG A 516 14.86 10.28 7.61
C ARG A 516 14.07 10.90 6.47
N ASN A 517 14.09 12.23 6.39
CA ASN A 517 13.63 12.97 5.25
C ASN A 517 14.52 12.65 4.04
N ARG A 518 14.24 11.53 3.35
CA ARG A 518 14.95 11.13 2.12
C ARG A 518 14.42 11.86 0.88
N THR A 519 13.90 13.08 1.06
CA THR A 519 13.62 13.95 -0.07
C THR A 519 14.96 14.32 -0.67
N VAL A 520 15.35 13.66 -1.75
CA VAL A 520 16.49 14.08 -2.57
C VAL A 520 16.20 15.52 -2.97
N ARG A 521 16.99 16.47 -2.42
CA ARG A 521 16.98 17.85 -2.91
C ARG A 521 17.23 17.74 -4.42
N PRO A 522 16.35 18.28 -5.28
CA PRO A 522 16.69 18.36 -6.70
C PRO A 522 18.06 19.06 -6.80
N PRO A 523 18.91 18.72 -7.79
CA PRO A 523 20.06 19.56 -8.10
C PRO A 523 19.51 20.97 -8.29
N VAL A 524 19.85 21.87 -7.37
CA VAL A 524 19.56 23.28 -7.51
C VAL A 524 20.55 23.76 -8.56
N ASP A 525 20.08 23.94 -9.78
CA ASP A 525 20.84 24.69 -10.77
C ASP A 525 20.73 26.16 -10.37
N PRO A 526 21.81 26.87 -9.98
CA PRO A 526 21.73 28.23 -9.46
C PRO A 526 21.35 29.30 -10.51
N GLY A 527 20.87 28.91 -11.69
CA GLY A 527 20.93 29.74 -12.90
C GLY A 527 19.62 30.21 -13.52
N SER A 528 18.43 29.84 -13.06
CA SER A 528 17.19 30.32 -13.70
C SER A 528 16.08 30.55 -12.69
N PHE A 529 15.80 31.84 -12.40
CA PHE A 529 14.50 32.40 -11.95
C PHE A 529 14.64 33.83 -11.42
N ALA A 530 15.85 34.38 -11.33
CA ALA A 530 16.07 35.81 -11.12
C ALA A 530 16.03 36.54 -12.48
N ASP A 531 14.83 36.84 -12.97
CA ASP A 531 14.51 38.04 -13.76
C ASP A 531 13.08 37.92 -14.30
N THR A 532 12.12 38.43 -13.52
CA THR A 532 10.92 39.13 -14.01
C THR A 532 10.07 39.51 -12.80
N ALA A 533 10.37 40.69 -12.24
CA ALA A 533 9.61 41.31 -11.15
C ALA A 533 8.19 41.77 -11.58
N ASP A 534 7.81 41.60 -12.86
CA ASP A 534 6.53 42.10 -13.38
C ASP A 534 5.36 41.10 -13.28
N GLY A 535 5.62 39.82 -12.97
CA GLY A 535 4.57 38.79 -12.92
C GLY A 535 3.67 38.86 -11.68
N PHE A 536 4.15 39.42 -10.57
CA PHE A 536 3.42 39.41 -9.30
C PHE A 536 2.33 40.50 -9.21
N ALA A 537 2.50 41.60 -9.94
CA ALA A 537 1.54 42.70 -9.97
C ALA A 537 0.26 42.37 -10.78
N LEU A 538 0.38 41.53 -11.82
CA LEU A 538 -0.75 41.14 -12.67
C LEU A 538 -1.72 40.18 -11.96
N VAL A 539 -1.20 39.31 -11.08
CA VAL A 539 -2.01 38.33 -10.33
C VAL A 539 -2.85 38.99 -9.24
N LEU A 540 -2.33 40.04 -8.59
CA LEU A 540 -3.09 40.81 -7.59
C LEU A 540 -4.20 41.67 -8.22
N ALA A 541 -3.99 42.21 -9.43
CA ALA A 541 -5.00 43.00 -10.13
C ALA A 541 -6.19 42.15 -10.65
N LEU A 542 -5.94 40.91 -11.10
CA LEU A 542 -6.98 39.98 -11.51
C LEU A 542 -7.81 39.46 -10.31
N GLY A 543 -7.18 39.24 -9.15
CA GLY A 543 -7.87 38.81 -7.93
C GLY A 543 -8.89 39.83 -7.39
N ALA A 544 -8.56 41.12 -7.44
CA ALA A 544 -9.47 42.19 -6.98
C ALA A 544 -10.69 42.38 -7.92
N SER A 545 -10.53 42.08 -9.21
CA SER A 545 -11.57 42.24 -10.23
C SER A 545 -12.67 41.17 -10.10
N VAL A 546 -12.29 39.92 -9.77
CA VAL A 546 -13.23 38.80 -9.61
C VAL A 546 -14.04 38.92 -8.31
N ALA A 547 -13.44 39.39 -7.22
CA ALA A 547 -14.15 39.60 -5.95
C ALA A 547 -15.24 40.68 -6.06
N THR A 548 -15.00 41.73 -6.84
CA THR A 548 -15.96 42.82 -7.04
C THR A 548 -17.13 42.41 -7.95
N ALA A 549 -16.88 41.54 -8.95
CA ALA A 549 -17.91 40.99 -9.81
C ALA A 549 -18.85 40.01 -9.07
N MET A 550 -18.34 39.23 -8.12
CA MET A 550 -19.17 38.30 -7.33
C MET A 550 -19.98 39.02 -6.24
N GLY A 551 -19.45 40.07 -5.62
CA GLY A 551 -20.15 40.82 -4.58
C GLY A 551 -21.37 41.63 -5.07
N LEU A 552 -21.37 42.08 -6.33
CA LEU A 552 -22.44 42.91 -6.90
C LEU A 552 -23.39 42.14 -7.83
N GLY A 553 -22.98 40.99 -8.37
CA GLY A 553 -23.77 40.21 -9.32
C GLY A 553 -24.84 39.30 -8.69
N MET A 554 -24.58 38.77 -7.49
CA MET A 554 -25.46 37.77 -6.87
C MET A 554 -26.84 38.29 -6.43
N PRO A 555 -26.98 39.52 -5.87
CA PRO A 555 -28.29 40.02 -5.44
C PRO A 555 -29.29 40.19 -6.59
N ARG A 556 -28.80 40.58 -7.78
CA ARG A 556 -29.63 40.77 -8.99
C ARG A 556 -30.04 39.48 -9.69
N LEU A 557 -29.34 38.38 -9.42
CA LEU A 557 -29.71 37.07 -9.96
C LEU A 557 -30.81 36.42 -9.11
N LEU A 558 -30.77 36.60 -7.79
CA LEU A 558 -31.78 36.07 -6.86
C LEU A 558 -33.15 36.77 -7.03
N GLU A 559 -33.18 38.10 -7.21
CA GLU A 559 -34.42 38.84 -7.53
C GLU A 559 -35.07 38.41 -8.85
N ARG A 560 -34.28 37.90 -9.81
CA ARG A 560 -34.78 37.52 -11.14
C ARG A 560 -35.40 36.12 -11.18
N PHE A 561 -35.15 35.30 -10.16
CA PHE A 561 -35.64 33.92 -10.08
C PHE A 561 -36.63 33.68 -8.95
N GLY A 562 -36.97 34.70 -8.13
CA GLY A 562 -38.03 34.61 -7.13
C GLY A 562 -37.81 33.48 -6.11
N LEU A 563 -36.55 33.24 -5.74
CA LEU A 563 -36.19 32.29 -4.70
C LEU A 563 -35.89 33.09 -3.43
N ASP A 564 -36.82 33.01 -2.47
CA ASP A 564 -36.65 33.52 -1.10
C ASP A 564 -35.64 32.68 -0.31
#